data_AF-A0A1J3HB13-F1
#
_entry.id   AF-A0A1J3HB13-F1
#
_cell.length_a   1.000
_cell.length_b   1.000
_cell.length_c   1.000
_cell.angle_alpha   90.00
_cell.angle_beta   90.00
_cell.angle_gamma   90.00
#
_symmetry.space_group_name_H-M   'P 1'
#
loop_
_entity.id
_entity.type
_entity.pdbx_description
1 polymer ?
#
loop_
_entity_poly.entity_id
_entity_poly.type
_entity_poly.pdbx_seq_one_letter_code
_entity_poly.pdbx_strand_id
1 'polypeptide(L)'
;VISSSEAAEEVLKTHDLKCCTRLNMVVTERLSYSFKDITFGPYSEYWREMRKVAVIELFSLKKVQSFRSIREEEVDLMVKRVSALTQTPVDLRDIFFSFAGSIVSRVAMGRNFHDC
;
A
#
# COMPACT_ATOMS: atom_id res chain seq x y z
N VAL A 1 14.99 7.58 -18.85
CA VAL A 1 15.07 7.04 -17.47
C VAL A 1 15.62 8.14 -16.58
N ILE A 2 14.96 8.44 -15.46
CA ILE A 2 15.45 9.41 -14.46
C ILE A 2 16.32 8.62 -13.47
N SER A 3 17.56 9.04 -13.26
CA SER A 3 18.55 8.25 -12.52
C SER A 3 19.39 9.06 -11.53
N SER A 4 18.93 10.26 -11.13
CA SER A 4 19.55 11.06 -10.07
C SER A 4 18.49 11.64 -9.15
N SER A 5 18.88 11.97 -7.92
CA SER A 5 18.02 12.61 -6.92
C SER A 5 17.51 13.96 -7.40
N GLU A 6 18.37 14.75 -8.03
CA GLU A 6 18.07 16.11 -8.49
C GLU A 6 17.03 16.06 -9.61
N ALA A 7 17.19 15.13 -10.56
CA ALA A 7 16.24 14.95 -11.64
C ALA A 7 14.90 14.35 -11.15
N ALA A 8 14.92 13.49 -10.12
CA ALA A 8 13.70 12.98 -9.51
C ALA A 8 12.93 14.07 -8.75
N GLU A 9 13.64 14.96 -8.04
CA GLU A 9 13.03 16.12 -7.39
C GLU A 9 12.38 17.05 -8.42
N GLU A 10 13.06 17.32 -9.53
CA GLU A 10 12.53 18.19 -10.57
C GLU A 10 11.21 17.67 -11.16
N VAL A 11 11.07 16.35 -11.30
CA VAL A 11 9.89 15.70 -11.89
C VAL A 11 8.78 15.44 -10.87
N LEU A 12 9.12 15.06 -9.64
CA LEU A 12 8.15 14.64 -8.62
C LEU A 12 7.72 15.76 -7.68
N LYS A 13 8.43 16.90 -7.65
CA LYS A 13 8.07 18.09 -6.85
C LYS A 13 7.90 19.33 -7.71
N THR A 14 8.93 19.75 -8.45
CA THR A 14 8.90 21.03 -9.19
C THR A 14 7.87 20.99 -10.33
N HIS A 15 7.83 19.88 -11.06
CA HIS A 15 6.96 19.67 -12.22
C HIS A 15 5.93 18.56 -12.00
N ASP A 16 5.57 18.30 -10.75
CA ASP A 16 4.73 17.17 -10.35
C ASP A 16 3.41 17.09 -11.13
N LEU A 17 2.71 18.22 -11.29
CA LEU A 17 1.43 18.28 -11.98
C LEU A 17 1.55 17.90 -13.46
N LYS A 18 2.66 18.27 -14.11
CA LYS A 18 2.92 17.92 -15.52
C LYS A 18 3.27 16.43 -15.69
N CYS A 19 3.81 15.80 -14.64
CA CYS A 19 4.34 14.45 -14.67
C CYS A 19 3.51 13.41 -13.88
N CYS A 20 2.41 13.83 -13.26
CA CYS A 20 1.62 12.97 -12.39
C CYS A 20 0.68 11.99 -13.11
N THR A 21 0.30 12.28 -14.37
CA THR A 21 -0.61 11.43 -15.15
C THR A 21 0.02 10.08 -15.49
N ARG A 22 -0.71 8.99 -15.22
CA ARG A 22 -0.27 7.61 -15.50
C ARG A 22 -0.52 7.24 -16.97
N LEU A 23 0.35 6.39 -17.50
CA LEU A 23 0.22 5.87 -18.87
C LEU A 23 -1.01 4.95 -18.98
N ASN A 24 -1.77 5.12 -20.05
CA ASN A 24 -2.91 4.26 -20.35
C ASN A 24 -2.41 2.94 -20.96
N MET A 25 -2.48 1.86 -20.17
CA MET A 25 -2.28 0.49 -20.66
C MET A 25 -3.59 -0.29 -20.55
N VAL A 26 -3.86 -1.16 -21.53
CA VAL A 26 -5.07 -2.02 -21.54
C VAL A 26 -5.21 -2.86 -20.26
N VAL A 27 -4.09 -3.35 -19.73
CA VAL A 27 -4.07 -4.10 -18.46
C VAL A 27 -4.50 -3.22 -17.29
N THR A 28 -3.93 -2.01 -17.20
CA THR A 28 -4.27 -1.08 -16.12
C THR A 28 -5.72 -0.62 -16.22
N GLU A 29 -6.24 -0.40 -17.42
CA GLU A 29 -7.64 -0.03 -17.65
C GLU A 29 -8.58 -1.10 -17.10
N ARG A 30 -8.33 -2.38 -17.42
CA ARG A 30 -9.17 -3.48 -16.93
C ARG A 30 -9.09 -3.66 -15.41
N LEU A 31 -7.87 -3.64 -14.84
CA LEU A 31 -7.67 -3.82 -13.40
C LEU A 31 -8.26 -2.68 -12.56
N SER A 32 -8.31 -1.46 -13.11
CA SER A 32 -8.79 -0.26 -12.43
C SER A 32 -10.26 0.07 -12.71
N TYR A 33 -11.02 -0.85 -13.31
CA TYR A 33 -12.41 -0.59 -13.70
C TYR A 33 -12.56 0.66 -14.56
N SER A 34 -11.77 0.72 -15.65
CA SER A 34 -11.67 1.88 -16.53
C SER A 34 -11.14 3.12 -15.82
N PHE A 35 -10.01 3.00 -15.12
CA PHE A 35 -9.29 4.09 -14.47
C PHE A 35 -10.04 4.78 -13.33
N LYS A 36 -10.94 4.05 -12.67
CA LYS A 36 -11.71 4.50 -11.50
C LYS A 36 -11.04 4.14 -10.18
N ASP A 37 -9.71 4.07 -10.18
CA ASP A 37 -8.90 3.77 -9.01
C ASP A 37 -7.94 4.95 -8.68
N ILE A 38 -7.28 4.88 -7.53
CA ILE A 38 -6.33 5.93 -7.09
C ILE A 38 -4.88 5.69 -7.52
N THR A 39 -4.57 4.53 -8.11
CA THR A 39 -3.20 4.08 -8.47
C THR A 39 -2.91 4.28 -9.95
N PHE A 40 -3.80 3.82 -10.84
CA PHE A 40 -3.62 3.86 -12.29
C PHE A 40 -4.45 4.94 -12.99
N GLY A 41 -5.44 5.52 -12.30
CA GLY A 41 -6.24 6.62 -12.83
C GLY A 41 -5.40 7.83 -13.26
N PRO A 42 -5.76 8.52 -14.38
CA PRO A 42 -5.14 9.78 -14.75
C PRO A 42 -5.49 10.87 -13.74
N TYR A 43 -4.63 11.87 -13.63
CA TYR A 43 -4.90 13.02 -12.77
C TYR A 43 -6.16 13.73 -13.25
N SER A 44 -7.15 13.83 -12.37
CA SER A 44 -8.47 14.39 -12.63
C SER A 44 -9.08 14.88 -11.32
N GLU A 45 -10.17 15.64 -11.41
CA GLU A 45 -10.93 16.05 -10.22
C GLU A 45 -11.44 14.84 -9.43
N TYR A 46 -11.97 13.83 -10.11
CA TYR A 46 -12.39 12.56 -9.51
C TYR A 46 -11.26 11.90 -8.73
N TRP A 47 -10.08 11.75 -9.35
CA TRP A 47 -8.93 11.13 -8.69
C TRP A 47 -8.48 11.93 -7.46
N ARG A 48 -8.52 13.27 -7.51
CA ARG A 48 -8.17 14.13 -6.36
C ARG A 48 -9.11 13.90 -5.18
N GLU A 49 -10.41 13.85 -5.41
CA GLU A 49 -11.39 13.60 -4.36
C GLU A 49 -11.27 12.18 -3.78
N MET A 50 -11.09 11.16 -4.63
CA MET A 50 -10.87 9.78 -4.15
C MET A 50 -9.59 9.65 -3.34
N ARG A 51 -8.50 10.30 -3.77
CA ARG A 51 -7.23 10.32 -3.01
C ARG A 51 -7.41 11.04 -1.67
N LYS A 52 -8.15 12.15 -1.63
CA LYS A 52 -8.45 12.87 -0.39
C LYS A 52 -9.21 11.99 0.61
N VAL A 53 -10.23 11.25 0.15
CA VAL A 53 -10.96 10.29 0.99
C VAL A 53 -10.02 9.21 1.54
N ALA A 54 -9.19 8.60 0.68
CA ALA A 54 -8.24 7.59 1.12
C ALA A 54 -7.25 8.13 2.18
N VAL A 55 -6.74 9.37 1.99
CA VAL A 55 -5.85 10.00 2.97
C VAL A 55 -6.56 10.23 4.31
N ILE A 56 -7.79 10.74 4.31
CA ILE A 56 -8.50 11.03 5.55
C ILE A 56 -8.88 9.74 6.29
N GLU A 57 -9.40 8.76 5.56
CA GLU A 57 -10.00 7.56 6.15
C GLU A 57 -9.03 6.41 6.43
N LEU A 58 -7.89 6.34 5.72
CA LEU A 58 -6.92 5.25 5.86
C LEU A 58 -5.55 5.75 6.30
N PHE A 59 -5.04 6.82 5.69
CA PHE A 59 -3.63 7.23 5.84
C PHE A 59 -3.41 8.42 6.79
N SER A 60 -4.46 8.94 7.43
CA SER A 60 -4.34 10.05 8.36
C SER A 60 -3.67 9.59 9.65
N LEU A 61 -2.93 10.49 10.32
CA LEU A 61 -2.25 10.18 11.57
C LEU A 61 -3.20 9.55 12.60
N LYS A 62 -4.42 10.10 12.70
CA LYS A 62 -5.48 9.59 13.59
C LYS A 62 -5.85 8.15 13.26
N LYS A 63 -6.03 7.81 11.98
CA LYS A 63 -6.38 6.46 11.54
C LYS A 63 -5.22 5.48 11.70
N VAL A 64 -4.00 5.91 11.36
CA VAL A 64 -2.78 5.11 11.58
C VAL A 64 -2.59 4.77 13.05
N GLN A 65 -2.88 5.72 13.96
CA GLN A 65 -2.87 5.49 15.41
C GLN A 65 -4.00 4.55 15.85
N SER A 66 -5.21 4.66 15.30
CA SER A 66 -6.29 3.72 15.63
C SER A 66 -5.99 2.28 15.20
N PHE A 67 -5.21 2.08 14.14
CA PHE A 67 -4.77 0.74 13.70
C PHE A 67 -3.51 0.23 14.42
N ARG A 68 -3.06 0.90 15.48
CA ARG A 68 -1.84 0.53 16.20
C ARG A 68 -1.91 -0.86 16.79
N SER A 69 -3.00 -1.20 17.48
CA SER A 69 -3.17 -2.52 18.12
C SER A 69 -3.06 -3.66 17.12
N ILE A 70 -3.67 -3.52 15.94
CA ILE A 70 -3.57 -4.50 14.85
C ILE A 70 -2.10 -4.76 14.49
N ARG A 71 -1.31 -3.69 14.31
CA ARG A 71 0.12 -3.87 13.98
C ARG A 71 0.91 -4.51 15.11
N GLU A 72 0.67 -4.12 16.36
CA GLU A 72 1.35 -4.70 17.52
C GLU A 72 1.03 -6.20 17.65
N GLU A 73 -0.22 -6.59 17.46
CA GLU A 73 -0.65 -7.99 17.48
C GLU A 73 -0.04 -8.81 16.33
N GLU A 74 -0.10 -8.32 15.08
CA GLU A 74 0.48 -9.04 13.94
C GLU A 74 2.00 -9.17 14.03
N VAL A 75 2.69 -8.18 14.62
CA VAL A 75 4.13 -8.26 14.87
C VAL A 75 4.44 -9.33 15.93
N ASP A 76 3.69 -9.37 17.02
CA ASP A 76 3.87 -10.40 18.06
C ASP A 76 3.65 -11.82 17.50
N LEU A 77 2.62 -12.00 16.68
CA LEU A 77 2.36 -13.27 15.97
C LEU A 77 3.51 -13.64 15.02
N MET A 78 4.01 -12.68 14.24
CA MET A 78 5.13 -12.91 13.33
C MET A 78 6.39 -13.32 14.11
N VAL A 79 6.72 -12.62 15.19
CA VAL A 79 7.91 -12.92 16.03
C VAL A 79 7.80 -14.32 16.64
N LYS A 80 6.62 -14.68 17.18
CA LYS A 80 6.37 -16.03 17.71
C LYS A 80 6.51 -17.11 16.64
N ARG A 81 6.05 -16.85 15.42
CA ARG A 81 6.21 -17.78 14.31
C ARG A 81 7.67 -17.98 13.94
N VAL A 82 8.44 -16.89 13.87
CA VAL A 82 9.87 -16.94 13.56
C VAL A 82 10.66 -17.66 14.66
N SER A 83 10.38 -17.38 15.94
CA SER A 83 11.10 -18.00 17.06
C SER A 83 10.83 -19.50 17.22
N ALA A 84 9.69 -19.99 16.73
CA ALA A 84 9.36 -21.41 16.70
C ALA A 84 10.06 -22.20 15.59
N LEU A 85 10.69 -21.52 14.61
CA LEU A 85 11.38 -22.20 13.51
C LEU A 85 12.75 -22.68 13.98
N THR A 86 13.01 -23.96 13.76
CA THR A 86 14.27 -24.63 14.13
C THR A 86 15.23 -24.75 12.95
N GLN A 87 14.80 -24.38 11.75
CA GLN A 87 15.56 -24.52 10.51
C GLN A 87 16.56 -23.37 10.34
N THR A 88 17.76 -23.67 9.85
CA THR A 88 18.75 -22.68 9.43
C THR A 88 19.29 -23.06 8.04
N PRO A 89 19.19 -22.18 7.02
CA PRO A 89 18.60 -20.84 7.03
C PRO A 89 17.05 -20.86 7.11
N VAL A 90 16.47 -19.78 7.65
CA VAL A 90 15.01 -19.56 7.68
C VAL A 90 14.58 -18.81 6.42
N ASP A 91 13.58 -19.32 5.70
CA ASP A 91 12.89 -18.55 4.65
C ASP A 91 11.79 -17.68 5.27
N LEU A 92 11.94 -16.36 5.14
CA LEU A 92 11.01 -15.35 5.67
C LEU A 92 10.01 -14.84 4.63
N ARG A 93 10.10 -15.28 3.36
CA ARG A 93 9.29 -14.74 2.27
C ARG A 93 7.80 -14.86 2.55
N ASP A 94 7.34 -16.07 2.84
CA ASP A 94 5.92 -16.34 3.08
C ASP A 94 5.45 -15.74 4.41
N ILE A 95 6.35 -15.61 5.38
CA ILE A 95 6.06 -15.01 6.68
C ILE A 95 5.78 -13.52 6.52
N PHE A 96 6.64 -12.79 5.79
CA PHE A 96 6.43 -11.37 5.53
C PHE A 96 5.24 -11.12 4.60
N PHE A 97 5.02 -11.98 3.61
CA PHE A 97 3.85 -11.88 2.75
C PHE A 97 2.56 -12.03 3.55
N SER A 98 2.48 -13.08 4.39
CA SER A 98 1.32 -13.31 5.27
C SER A 98 1.15 -12.18 6.29
N PHE A 99 2.23 -11.67 6.88
CA PHE A 99 2.19 -10.56 7.83
C PHE A 99 1.62 -9.28 7.22
N ALA A 100 2.12 -8.89 6.03
CA ALA A 100 1.61 -7.74 5.31
C ALA A 100 0.14 -7.93 4.91
N GLY A 101 -0.21 -9.13 4.44
CA GLY A 101 -1.59 -9.53 4.12
C GLY A 101 -2.53 -9.41 5.32
N SER A 102 -2.13 -9.93 6.49
CA SER A 102 -2.91 -9.86 7.73
C SER A 102 -3.19 -8.43 8.16
N ILE A 103 -2.19 -7.55 8.13
CA ILE A 103 -2.39 -6.13 8.46
C ILE A 103 -3.41 -5.51 7.49
N VAL A 104 -3.26 -5.73 6.18
CA VAL A 104 -4.15 -5.15 5.18
C VAL A 104 -5.58 -5.68 5.32
N SER A 105 -5.77 -7.00 5.46
CA SER A 105 -7.10 -7.60 5.64
C SER A 105 -7.79 -7.10 6.91
N ARG A 106 -7.06 -6.98 8.02
CA ARG A 106 -7.63 -6.49 9.28
C ARG A 106 -7.98 -5.01 9.22
N VAL A 107 -7.14 -4.19 8.58
CA VAL A 107 -7.41 -2.75 8.42
C VAL A 107 -8.54 -2.48 7.43
N ALA A 108 -8.56 -3.16 6.28
CA ALA A 108 -9.50 -2.89 5.21
C ALA A 108 -10.85 -3.62 5.37
N MET A 109 -10.84 -4.85 5.88
CA MET A 109 -12.01 -5.74 5.93
C MET A 109 -12.44 -6.10 7.36
N GLY A 110 -11.61 -5.81 8.37
CA GLY A 110 -11.87 -6.21 9.77
C GLY A 110 -11.76 -7.73 9.99
N ARG A 111 -11.10 -8.46 9.08
CA ARG A 111 -10.97 -9.93 9.11
C ARG A 111 -9.50 -10.35 9.07
N ASN A 112 -9.19 -11.54 9.57
CA ASN A 112 -7.85 -12.09 9.44
C ASN A 112 -7.61 -12.53 7.99
N PHE A 113 -6.36 -12.44 7.54
CA PHE A 113 -5.97 -12.84 6.19
C PHE A 113 -6.21 -14.32 5.90
N HIS A 114 -6.14 -15.17 6.92
CA HIS A 114 -6.41 -16.60 6.79
C HIS A 114 -7.92 -16.92 6.70
N ASP A 115 -8.80 -15.95 6.98
CA ASP A 115 -10.26 -16.09 6.90
C ASP A 115 -10.83 -15.50 5.59
N CYS A 116 -9.97 -14.94 4.72
CA CYS A 116 -10.30 -14.36 3.42
C CYS A 116 -10.16 -15.40 2.30
#